data_AF-A0A7C2BRW0-F1
#
_entry.id   AF-A0A7C2BRW0-F1
#
_cell.length_a   1.000
_cell.length_b   1.000
_cell.length_c   1.000
_cell.angle_alpha   90.00
_cell.angle_beta   90.00
_cell.angle_gamma   90.00
#
_symmetry.space_group_name_H-M   'P 1'
#
loop_
_entity.id
_entity.type
_entity.pdbx_description
1 polymer ?
#
loop_
_entity_poly.entity_id
_entity_poly.type
_entity_poly.pdbx_seq_one_letter_code
_entity_poly.pdbx_strand_id
1 'polypeptide(L)'
;MNQFIEKNERFLRVCSNVAKFFGLFLIASVACILIPVYLLLTSIGGGSPDLDFLKCTMMILGIVSAFIFPGILLIGIEKFIKTLIVDGYKPTRILRYGDKIMYSYAIFLLINFVIHFMTMHDKFSSNTHSGFSFIYWHSAISTFIKILIWIGIAQIFKRVVPIIQESKTLV
;
A
#
# COMPACT_ATOMS: atom_id res chain seq x y z
N MET A 1 -8.14 -26.70 8.71
CA MET A 1 -8.43 -25.44 7.97
C MET A 1 -9.91 -25.33 7.63
N ASN A 2 -10.51 -26.36 7.02
CA ASN A 2 -11.93 -26.33 6.60
C ASN A 2 -12.92 -26.09 7.75
N GLN A 3 -12.80 -26.78 8.89
CA GLN A 3 -13.69 -26.56 10.04
C GLN A 3 -13.64 -25.13 10.61
N PHE A 4 -12.49 -24.46 10.53
CA PHE A 4 -12.37 -23.06 10.97
C PHE A 4 -13.04 -22.11 9.98
N ILE A 5 -12.84 -22.33 8.68
CA ILE A 5 -13.45 -21.52 7.61
C ILE A 5 -14.98 -21.68 7.66
N GLU A 6 -15.46 -22.92 7.77
CA GLU A 6 -16.88 -23.24 7.83
C GLU A 6 -17.56 -22.62 9.06
N LYS A 7 -16.90 -22.70 10.24
CA LYS A 7 -17.40 -22.09 11.47
C LYS A 7 -17.42 -20.55 11.43
N ASN A 8 -16.54 -19.92 10.63
CA ASN A 8 -16.36 -18.46 10.61
C ASN A 8 -16.73 -17.82 9.25
N GLU A 9 -17.43 -18.53 8.38
CA GLU A 9 -17.68 -18.11 7.00
C GLU A 9 -18.35 -16.73 6.93
N ARG A 10 -19.36 -16.51 7.78
CA ARG A 10 -20.10 -15.24 7.85
C ARG A 10 -19.18 -14.07 8.23
N PHE A 11 -18.28 -14.28 9.18
CA PHE A 11 -17.31 -13.27 9.60
C PHE A 11 -16.33 -12.95 8.47
N LEU A 12 -15.76 -13.98 7.84
CA LEU A 12 -14.83 -13.83 6.72
C LEU A 12 -15.50 -13.09 5.54
N ARG A 13 -16.77 -13.38 5.26
CA ARG A 13 -17.54 -12.68 4.22
C ARG A 13 -17.73 -11.18 4.54
N VAL A 14 -17.99 -10.84 5.80
CA VAL A 14 -18.05 -9.43 6.24
C VAL A 14 -16.68 -8.76 6.09
N CYS A 15 -15.60 -9.39 6.55
CA CYS A 15 -14.25 -8.86 6.39
C CYS A 15 -13.88 -8.65 4.92
N SER A 16 -14.25 -9.58 4.04
CA SER A 16 -14.04 -9.47 2.59
C SER A 16 -14.78 -8.26 2.01
N ASN A 17 -16.05 -8.05 2.36
CA ASN A 17 -16.83 -6.92 1.88
C ASN A 17 -16.29 -5.58 2.40
N VAL A 18 -15.89 -5.53 3.67
CA VAL A 18 -15.27 -4.35 4.29
C VAL A 18 -13.96 -4.02 3.59
N ALA A 19 -13.09 -5.02 3.37
CA ALA A 19 -11.84 -4.84 2.66
C ALA A 19 -12.06 -4.34 1.22
N LYS A 20 -13.03 -4.90 0.50
CA LYS A 20 -13.42 -4.41 -0.84
C LYS A 20 -13.87 -2.95 -0.81
N PHE A 21 -14.75 -2.59 0.12
CA PHE A 21 -15.31 -1.25 0.22
C PHE A 21 -14.20 -0.23 0.49
N PHE A 22 -13.39 -0.44 1.53
CA PHE A 22 -12.28 0.46 1.84
C PHE A 22 -11.20 0.48 0.75
N GLY A 23 -10.91 -0.67 0.15
CA GLY A 23 -9.93 -0.76 -0.93
C GLY A 23 -10.35 0.06 -2.17
N LEU A 24 -11.60 -0.07 -2.59
CA LEU A 24 -12.16 0.73 -3.68
C LEU A 24 -12.28 2.20 -3.30
N PHE A 25 -12.70 2.51 -2.07
CA PHE A 25 -12.82 3.89 -1.60
C PHE A 25 -11.47 4.61 -1.63
N LEU A 26 -10.39 3.96 -1.20
CA LEU A 26 -9.04 4.52 -1.23
C LEU A 26 -8.54 4.77 -2.66
N ILE A 27 -8.84 3.89 -3.61
CA ILE A 27 -8.44 4.08 -5.01
C ILE A 27 -9.30 5.15 -5.68
N ALA A 28 -10.61 5.14 -5.41
CA ALA A 28 -11.55 6.10 -5.97
C ALA A 28 -11.31 7.51 -5.44
N SER A 29 -10.94 7.68 -4.15
CA SER A 29 -10.63 9.00 -3.60
C SER A 29 -9.41 9.64 -4.28
N VAL A 30 -8.45 8.84 -4.74
CA VAL A 30 -7.33 9.35 -5.54
C VAL A 30 -7.83 9.93 -6.87
N ALA A 31 -8.63 9.15 -7.61
CA ALA A 31 -9.13 9.57 -8.91
C ALA A 31 -10.11 10.75 -8.84
N CYS A 32 -11.00 10.74 -7.85
CA CYS A 32 -12.12 11.69 -7.77
C CYS A 32 -11.82 12.94 -6.96
N ILE A 33 -10.85 12.91 -6.04
CA ILE A 33 -10.60 14.02 -5.11
C ILE A 33 -9.18 14.54 -5.29
N LEU A 34 -8.17 13.69 -5.09
CA LEU A 34 -6.77 14.14 -5.05
C LEU A 34 -6.28 14.67 -6.40
N ILE A 35 -6.58 13.98 -7.50
CA ILE A 35 -6.18 14.43 -8.84
C ILE A 35 -6.87 15.74 -9.24
N PRO A 36 -8.21 15.90 -9.12
CA PRO A 36 -8.88 17.16 -9.47
C PRO A 36 -8.45 18.34 -8.60
N VAL A 37 -8.31 18.15 -7.28
CA VAL A 37 -7.81 19.19 -6.37
C VAL A 37 -6.42 19.63 -6.77
N TYR A 38 -5.57 18.69 -7.17
CA TYR A 38 -4.22 18.98 -7.62
C TYR A 38 -4.20 19.79 -8.93
N LEU A 39 -4.99 19.37 -9.93
CA LEU A 39 -5.12 20.10 -11.20
C LEU A 39 -5.63 21.53 -10.97
N LEU A 40 -6.55 21.73 -10.01
CA LEU A 40 -7.04 23.04 -9.63
C LEU A 40 -5.96 23.90 -8.95
N LEU A 41 -5.16 23.32 -8.05
CA LEU A 41 -4.10 24.05 -7.34
C LEU A 41 -2.94 24.44 -8.28
N THR A 42 -2.63 23.59 -9.24
CA THR A 42 -1.56 23.85 -10.21
C THR A 42 -1.95 24.84 -11.30
N SER A 43 -3.23 24.92 -11.68
CA SER A 43 -3.70 25.91 -12.65
C SER A 43 -3.69 27.35 -12.11
N ILE A 44 -3.65 27.53 -10.80
CA ILE A 44 -3.62 28.83 -10.12
C ILE A 44 -2.17 29.29 -9.84
N GLY A 45 -1.20 28.38 -9.85
CA GLY A 45 0.20 28.66 -9.50
C GLY A 45 1.07 29.02 -10.70
N GLY A 46 1.54 30.26 -10.78
CA GLY A 46 2.56 30.71 -11.75
C GLY A 46 4.00 30.37 -11.32
N GLY A 47 4.28 29.11 -11.01
CA GLY A 47 5.59 28.65 -10.53
C GLY A 47 6.62 28.41 -11.63
N SER A 48 7.88 28.18 -11.24
CA SER A 48 8.95 27.80 -12.17
C SER A 48 8.84 26.31 -12.54
N PRO A 49 9.06 25.94 -13.82
CA PRO A 49 8.77 24.60 -14.33
C PRO A 49 9.49 23.47 -13.58
N ASP A 50 10.75 23.68 -13.18
CA ASP A 50 11.57 22.67 -12.51
C ASP A 50 11.12 22.40 -11.06
N LEU A 51 10.73 23.46 -10.35
CA LEU A 51 10.26 23.35 -8.97
C LEU A 51 8.87 22.70 -8.90
N ASP A 52 8.03 22.98 -9.91
CA ASP A 52 6.70 22.41 -10.00
C ASP A 52 6.77 20.93 -10.37
N PHE A 53 7.65 20.52 -11.28
CA PHE A 53 7.88 19.10 -11.60
C PHE A 53 8.30 18.27 -10.38
N LEU A 54 9.22 18.77 -9.55
CA LEU A 54 9.65 18.07 -8.34
C LEU A 54 8.49 17.94 -7.34
N LYS A 55 7.68 18.99 -7.17
CA LYS A 55 6.49 18.95 -6.31
C LYS A 55 5.42 17.98 -6.84
N CYS A 56 5.15 17.97 -8.16
CA CYS A 56 4.28 16.99 -8.82
C CYS A 56 4.71 15.57 -8.43
N THR A 57 6.01 15.30 -8.62
CA THR A 57 6.59 13.97 -8.46
C THR A 57 6.47 13.49 -7.01
N MET A 58 6.85 14.34 -6.04
CA MET A 58 6.75 14.02 -4.61
C MET A 58 5.31 13.81 -4.16
N MET A 59 4.37 14.60 -4.68
CA MET A 59 2.95 14.45 -4.36
C MET A 59 2.37 13.15 -4.93
N ILE A 60 2.66 12.82 -6.19
CA ILE A 60 2.25 11.56 -6.80
C ILE A 60 2.81 10.38 -5.99
N LEU A 61 4.08 10.45 -5.60
CA LEU A 61 4.73 9.44 -4.75
C LEU A 61 4.00 9.27 -3.40
N GLY A 62 3.65 10.39 -2.77
CA GLY A 62 2.88 10.43 -1.53
C GLY A 62 1.49 9.80 -1.68
N ILE A 63 0.74 10.20 -2.71
CA ILE A 63 -0.60 9.68 -3.01
C ILE A 63 -0.58 8.18 -3.26
N VAL A 64 0.37 7.73 -4.10
CA VAL A 64 0.53 6.32 -4.45
C VAL A 64 0.79 5.49 -3.19
N SER A 65 1.71 5.93 -2.33
CA SER A 65 2.03 5.22 -1.09
C SER A 65 0.91 5.26 -0.04
N ALA A 66 0.22 6.37 0.10
CA ALA A 66 -0.78 6.56 1.16
C ALA A 66 -2.15 5.95 0.82
N PHE A 67 -2.52 5.90 -0.47
CA PHE A 67 -3.88 5.54 -0.89
C PHE A 67 -3.91 4.36 -1.85
N ILE A 68 -3.17 4.43 -2.96
CA ILE A 68 -3.25 3.41 -4.02
C ILE A 68 -2.79 2.05 -3.50
N PHE A 69 -1.61 1.98 -2.88
CA PHE A 69 -1.07 0.71 -2.41
C PHE A 69 -1.87 0.06 -1.28
N PRO A 70 -2.28 0.78 -0.22
CA PRO A 70 -3.21 0.24 0.78
C PRO A 70 -4.55 -0.18 0.17
N GLY A 71 -5.04 0.55 -0.82
CA GLY A 71 -6.25 0.17 -1.57
C GLY A 71 -6.09 -1.16 -2.31
N ILE A 72 -4.97 -1.34 -3.01
CA ILE A 72 -4.62 -2.60 -3.69
C ILE A 72 -4.44 -3.74 -2.68
N LEU A 73 -3.82 -3.50 -1.53
CA LEU A 73 -3.68 -4.50 -0.46
C LEU A 73 -5.06 -5.00 0.00
N LEU A 74 -5.97 -4.10 0.30
CA LEU A 74 -7.31 -4.44 0.77
C LEU A 74 -8.10 -5.24 -0.28
N ILE A 75 -7.96 -4.89 -1.55
CA ILE A 75 -8.51 -5.69 -2.66
C ILE A 75 -7.83 -7.07 -2.72
N GLY A 76 -6.52 -7.14 -2.51
CA GLY A 76 -5.78 -8.41 -2.42
C GLY A 76 -6.27 -9.30 -1.27
N ILE A 77 -6.52 -8.72 -0.09
CA ILE A 77 -7.09 -9.40 1.09
C ILE A 77 -8.49 -9.91 0.78
N GLU A 78 -9.33 -9.10 0.11
CA GLU A 78 -10.66 -9.55 -0.32
C GLU A 78 -10.57 -10.78 -1.22
N LYS A 79 -9.73 -10.75 -2.26
CA LYS A 79 -9.55 -11.89 -3.17
C LYS A 79 -9.00 -13.11 -2.45
N PHE A 80 -8.12 -12.89 -1.47
CA PHE A 80 -7.57 -13.96 -0.65
C PHE A 80 -8.67 -14.65 0.19
N ILE A 81 -9.48 -13.86 0.89
CA ILE A 81 -10.60 -14.39 1.69
C ILE A 81 -11.63 -15.11 0.80
N LYS A 82 -11.97 -14.56 -0.37
CA LYS A 82 -12.87 -15.23 -1.31
C LYS A 82 -12.33 -16.56 -1.82
N THR A 83 -11.02 -16.64 -2.06
CA THR A 83 -10.36 -17.89 -2.48
C THR A 83 -10.40 -18.96 -1.39
N LEU A 84 -10.44 -18.55 -0.11
CA LEU A 84 -10.58 -19.44 1.03
C LEU A 84 -12.01 -19.93 1.25
N ILE A 85 -13.02 -19.08 1.02
CA ILE A 85 -14.44 -19.43 1.25
C ILE A 85 -15.02 -20.27 0.09
N VAL A 86 -14.66 -19.94 -1.15
CA VAL A 86 -15.29 -20.56 -2.33
C VAL A 86 -14.43 -21.74 -2.81
N ASP A 87 -14.93 -22.95 -2.59
CA ASP A 87 -14.37 -24.16 -3.19
C ASP A 87 -14.39 -24.03 -4.73
N GLY A 88 -13.25 -24.30 -5.37
CA GLY A 88 -13.07 -24.16 -6.82
C GLY A 88 -12.66 -22.78 -7.34
N TYR A 89 -12.56 -21.73 -6.51
CA TYR A 89 -11.99 -20.46 -6.97
C TYR A 89 -10.48 -20.62 -7.21
N LYS A 90 -10.06 -20.65 -8.49
CA LYS A 90 -8.64 -20.68 -8.84
C LYS A 90 -7.96 -19.44 -8.25
N PRO A 91 -6.75 -19.56 -7.66
CA PRO A 91 -6.03 -18.42 -7.14
C PRO A 91 -5.85 -17.40 -8.26
N THR A 92 -6.55 -16.26 -8.16
CA THR A 92 -6.43 -15.18 -9.14
C THR A 92 -4.97 -14.78 -9.29
N ARG A 93 -4.55 -14.35 -10.50
CA ARG A 93 -3.16 -13.91 -10.78
C ARG A 93 -2.61 -12.95 -9.71
N ILE A 94 -3.46 -12.12 -9.12
CA ILE A 94 -3.12 -11.19 -8.02
C ILE A 94 -2.58 -11.91 -6.78
N LEU A 95 -3.13 -13.07 -6.38
CA LEU A 95 -2.58 -13.86 -5.27
C LEU A 95 -1.26 -14.51 -5.65
N ARG A 96 -1.13 -14.99 -6.89
CA ARG A 96 0.07 -15.68 -7.38
C ARG A 96 1.29 -14.76 -7.45
N TYR A 97 1.07 -13.46 -7.64
CA TYR A 97 2.11 -12.44 -7.61
C TYR A 97 2.02 -11.53 -6.38
N GLY A 98 1.20 -11.89 -5.38
CA GLY A 98 0.92 -11.03 -4.23
C GLY A 98 2.17 -10.73 -3.41
N ASP A 99 3.03 -11.74 -3.23
CA ASP A 99 4.35 -11.60 -2.61
C ASP A 99 5.24 -10.61 -3.37
N LYS A 100 5.33 -10.74 -4.70
CA LYS A 100 6.12 -9.83 -5.55
C LYS A 100 5.60 -8.40 -5.51
N ILE A 101 4.28 -8.22 -5.53
CA ILE A 101 3.65 -6.90 -5.42
C ILE A 101 4.02 -6.27 -4.07
N MET A 102 3.92 -7.02 -2.97
CA MET A 102 4.27 -6.52 -1.63
C MET A 102 5.75 -6.19 -1.49
N TYR A 103 6.65 -7.02 -2.01
CA TYR A 103 8.09 -6.73 -2.03
C TYR A 103 8.43 -5.51 -2.89
N SER A 104 7.84 -5.40 -4.08
CA SER A 104 8.04 -4.24 -4.96
C SER A 104 7.61 -2.95 -4.27
N TYR A 105 6.55 -3.01 -3.46
CA TYR A 105 6.10 -1.86 -2.70
C TYR A 105 7.01 -1.52 -1.52
N ALA A 106 7.52 -2.52 -0.80
CA ALA A 106 8.51 -2.30 0.25
C ALA A 106 9.78 -1.60 -0.31
N ILE A 107 10.24 -2.02 -1.49
CA ILE A 107 11.35 -1.39 -2.21
C ILE A 107 10.98 0.04 -2.61
N PHE A 108 9.78 0.26 -3.16
CA PHE A 108 9.30 1.59 -3.53
C PHE A 108 9.27 2.55 -2.33
N LEU A 109 8.75 2.10 -1.18
CA LEU A 109 8.76 2.88 0.07
C LEU A 109 10.18 3.20 0.54
N LEU A 110 11.10 2.24 0.41
CA LEU A 110 12.51 2.47 0.76
C LEU A 110 13.15 3.52 -0.15
N ILE A 111 12.94 3.43 -1.46
CA ILE A 111 13.45 4.42 -2.42
C ILE A 111 12.87 5.81 -2.13
N ASN A 112 11.55 5.90 -1.90
CA ASN A 112 10.90 7.14 -1.53
C ASN A 112 11.49 7.72 -0.23
N PHE A 113 11.69 6.88 0.78
CA PHE A 113 12.32 7.28 2.03
C PHE A 113 13.73 7.84 1.81
N VAL A 114 14.56 7.19 0.99
CA VAL A 114 15.93 7.66 0.68
C VAL A 114 15.90 8.98 -0.07
N ILE A 115 15.05 9.14 -1.08
CA ILE A 115 14.91 10.40 -1.83
C ILE A 115 14.47 11.53 -0.90
N HIS A 116 13.48 11.27 -0.05
CA HIS A 116 12.99 12.25 0.93
C HIS A 116 14.06 12.56 2.00
N PHE A 117 14.90 11.59 2.35
CA PHE A 117 16.04 11.78 3.25
C PHE A 117 17.06 12.73 2.63
N MET A 118 17.50 12.45 1.40
CA MET A 118 18.52 13.24 0.72
C MET A 118 18.06 14.68 0.48
N THR A 119 16.81 14.88 0.04
CA THR A 119 16.26 16.22 -0.22
C THR A 119 16.06 17.06 1.05
N MET A 120 15.85 16.42 2.20
CA MET A 120 15.71 17.13 3.48
C MET A 120 17.04 17.32 4.21
N HIS A 121 18.04 16.48 3.95
CA HIS A 121 19.36 16.56 4.56
C HIS A 121 20.02 17.93 4.33
N ASP A 122 19.96 18.46 3.11
CA ASP A 122 20.53 19.77 2.77
C ASP A 122 19.84 20.92 3.52
N LYS A 123 18.52 20.80 3.74
CA LYS A 123 17.74 21.78 4.53
C LYS A 123 17.99 21.66 6.03
N PHE A 124 18.39 20.47 6.49
CA PHE A 124 18.71 20.18 7.89
C PHE A 124 20.07 20.74 8.28
N SER A 125 21.04 20.70 7.36
CA SER A 125 22.38 21.26 7.53
C SER A 125 22.36 22.79 7.69
N SER A 126 21.36 23.48 7.15
CA SER A 126 21.31 24.94 7.13
C SER A 126 20.47 25.58 8.25
N ASN A 127 19.61 24.83 8.95
CA ASN A 127 18.70 25.37 9.98
C ASN A 127 18.66 24.49 11.24
N THR A 128 19.28 24.97 12.32
CA THR A 128 19.36 24.38 13.67
C THR A 128 18.03 24.50 14.45
N HIS A 129 16.90 24.10 13.87
CA HIS A 129 15.62 24.06 14.60
C HIS A 129 15.27 22.64 15.08
N SER A 130 15.30 22.45 16.40
CA SER A 130 15.03 21.17 17.10
C SER A 130 13.68 20.52 16.76
N GLY A 131 12.64 21.31 16.45
CA GLY A 131 11.31 20.80 16.09
C GLY A 131 11.27 20.03 14.77
N PHE A 132 12.14 20.39 13.81
CA PHE A 132 12.20 19.70 12.51
C PHE A 132 12.77 18.29 12.64
N SER A 133 13.66 18.06 13.61
CA SER A 133 14.24 16.73 13.90
C SER A 133 13.20 15.73 14.35
N PHE A 134 12.26 16.16 15.20
CA PHE A 134 11.25 15.28 15.78
C PHE A 134 10.24 14.81 14.73
N ILE A 135 9.72 15.74 13.91
CA ILE A 135 8.79 15.41 12.82
C ILE A 135 9.45 14.45 11.83
N TYR A 136 10.72 14.70 11.52
CA TYR A 136 11.50 13.87 10.61
C TYR A 136 11.71 12.45 11.13
N TRP A 137 12.18 12.30 12.37
CA TRP A 137 12.35 11.01 13.02
C TRP A 137 11.04 10.23 13.11
N HIS A 138 9.93 10.91 13.44
CA HIS A 138 8.62 10.29 13.49
C HIS A 138 8.20 9.75 12.11
N SER A 139 8.40 10.53 11.04
CA SER A 139 8.12 10.10 9.67
C SER A 139 9.00 8.92 9.23
N ALA A 140 10.29 8.94 9.58
CA ALA A 140 11.23 7.86 9.30
C ALA A 140 10.83 6.55 9.99
N ILE A 141 10.51 6.61 11.28
CA ILE A 141 10.06 5.45 12.06
C ILE A 141 8.75 4.89 11.47
N SER A 142 7.78 5.76 11.17
CA SER A 142 6.52 5.34 10.55
C SER A 142 6.75 4.62 9.20
N THR A 143 7.67 5.14 8.38
CA THR A 143 7.99 4.54 7.08
C THR A 143 8.69 3.19 7.25
N PHE A 144 9.63 3.08 8.20
CA PHE A 144 10.31 1.83 8.49
C PHE A 144 9.34 0.75 8.98
N ILE A 145 8.42 1.10 9.89
CA ILE A 145 7.36 0.20 10.37
C ILE A 145 6.49 -0.27 9.20
N LYS A 146 6.08 0.63 8.28
CA LYS A 146 5.33 0.24 7.08
C LYS A 146 6.11 -0.78 6.25
N ILE A 147 7.38 -0.51 5.94
CA ILE A 147 8.23 -1.44 5.17
C ILE A 147 8.26 -2.83 5.83
N LEU A 148 8.47 -2.89 7.15
CA LEU A 148 8.47 -4.15 7.89
C LEU A 148 7.13 -4.88 7.83
N ILE A 149 6.02 -4.16 7.98
CA ILE A 149 4.67 -4.74 7.85
C ILE A 149 4.50 -5.35 6.46
N TRP A 150 4.89 -4.64 5.40
CA TRP A 150 4.76 -5.14 4.02
C TRP A 150 5.63 -6.36 3.75
N ILE A 151 6.87 -6.38 4.25
CA ILE A 151 7.74 -7.56 4.18
C ILE A 151 7.13 -8.73 4.96
N GLY A 152 6.59 -8.48 6.15
CA GLY A 152 5.93 -9.49 6.98
C GLY A 152 4.72 -10.11 6.28
N ILE A 153 3.84 -9.28 5.71
CA ILE A 153 2.68 -9.75 4.94
C ILE A 153 3.16 -10.53 3.69
N ALA A 154 4.19 -10.07 2.99
CA ALA A 154 4.76 -10.77 1.84
C ALA A 154 5.26 -12.18 2.21
N GLN A 155 5.96 -12.31 3.34
CA GLN A 155 6.44 -13.60 3.84
C GLN A 155 5.27 -14.53 4.22
N ILE A 156 4.23 -14.01 4.84
CA ILE A 156 3.02 -14.77 5.17
C ILE A 156 2.37 -15.27 3.87
N PHE A 157 2.16 -14.38 2.88
CA PHE A 157 1.59 -14.76 1.59
C PHE A 157 2.43 -15.83 0.88
N LYS A 158 3.75 -15.67 0.85
CA LYS A 158 4.67 -16.63 0.24
C LYS A 158 4.58 -18.03 0.85
N ARG A 159 4.26 -18.14 2.15
CA ARG A 159 4.09 -19.42 2.85
C ARG A 159 2.68 -19.99 2.73
N VAL A 160 1.65 -19.14 2.82
CA VAL A 160 0.25 -19.59 2.88
C VAL A 160 -0.31 -19.93 1.50
N VAL A 161 0.07 -19.19 0.45
CA VAL A 161 -0.46 -19.42 -0.91
C VAL A 161 -0.12 -20.82 -1.46
N PRO A 162 1.12 -21.34 -1.34
CA PRO A 162 1.45 -22.71 -1.77
C PRO A 162 0.65 -23.78 -1.02
N ILE A 163 0.48 -23.63 0.30
CA ILE A 163 -0.28 -24.60 1.12
C ILE A 163 -1.74 -24.68 0.65
N ILE A 164 -2.36 -23.55 0.33
CA ILE A 164 -3.74 -23.51 -0.21
C ILE A 164 -3.81 -24.18 -1.59
N GLN A 165 -2.77 -24.04 -2.41
CA GLN A 165 -2.70 -24.68 -3.73
C GLN A 165 -2.54 -26.19 -3.60
N GLU A 166 -1.62 -26.67 -2.76
CA GLU A 166 -1.39 -28.09 -2.52
C GLU A 166 -2.60 -28.77 -1.86
N SER A 167 -3.26 -28.10 -0.90
CA SER A 167 -4.45 -28.65 -0.24
C SER A 167 -5.64 -28.83 -1.19
N LYS A 168 -5.69 -28.06 -2.29
CA LYS A 168 -6.75 -28.18 -3.31
C LYS A 168 -6.40 -29.16 -4.44
N THR A 169 -5.13 -29.55 -4.60
CA THR A 169 -4.70 -30.56 -5.59
C THR A 169 -4.73 -31.99 -5.05
N LEU A 170 -4.84 -32.16 -3.73
CA LEU A 170 -4.89 -33.46 -3.06
C LEU A 170 -6.32 -33.98 -2.82
N VAL A 171 -7.33 -33.29 -3.35
CA VAL A 171 -8.76 -33.70 -3.34
C VAL A 171 -9.18 -34.07 -4.75
#